data_AF-A0A660YVX8-F1
#
_entry.id   AF-A0A660YVX8-F1
#
_cell.length_a   1.000
_cell.length_b   1.000
_cell.length_c   1.000
_cell.angle_alpha   90.00
_cell.angle_beta   90.00
_cell.angle_gamma   90.00
#
_symmetry.space_group_name_H-M   'P 1'
#
loop_
_entity.id
_entity.type
_entity.pdbx_description
1 polymer ?
#
loop_
_entity_poly.entity_id
_entity_poly.type
_entity_poly.pdbx_seq_one_letter_code
_entity_poly.pdbx_strand_id
1 'polypeptide(L)' 'VKVLLASGYTQNGTAQQILDEGVQGFVHKPFSITELSEKVRKVLEE' A
#
# COMPACT_ATOMS: atom_id res chain seq x y z
N VAL A 1 1.67 -8.78 11.86
CA VAL A 1 0.34 -8.46 11.28
C VAL A 1 0.59 -7.79 9.95
N LYS A 2 -0.08 -8.24 8.90
CA LYS A 2 0.13 -7.76 7.53
C LYS A 2 -0.78 -6.57 7.25
N VAL A 3 -0.22 -5.45 6.82
CA VAL A 3 -0.95 -4.17 6.65
C VAL A 3 -0.71 -3.62 5.25
N LEU A 4 -1.80 -3.20 4.59
CA LEU A 4 -1.78 -2.53 3.28
C LEU A 4 -2.40 -1.13 3.41
N LEU A 5 -1.66 -0.07 3.06
CA LEU A 5 -2.16 1.30 3.10
C LEU A 5 -2.78 1.71 1.77
N ALA A 6 -4.00 2.25 1.80
CA ALA A 6 -4.75 2.70 0.62
C ALA A 6 -5.07 4.20 0.66
N SER A 7 -4.14 5.04 0.18
CA SER A 7 -4.28 6.50 0.21
C SER A 7 -4.55 7.10 -1.17
N GLY A 8 -5.45 8.09 -1.22
CA GLY A 8 -5.67 8.94 -2.38
C GLY A 8 -5.14 10.34 -2.09
N TYR A 9 -4.51 10.96 -3.09
CA TYR A 9 -3.83 12.26 -3.10
C TYR A 9 -2.30 12.23 -3.00
N THR A 10 -1.73 12.99 -3.94
CA THR A 10 -0.33 13.30 -4.16
C THR A 10 0.20 14.17 -3.03
N GLN A 11 1.02 13.63 -2.13
CA GLN A 11 2.01 14.44 -1.39
C GLN A 11 3.00 13.56 -0.59
N ASN A 12 4.06 13.12 -1.29
CA ASN A 12 5.49 13.32 -1.02
C ASN A 12 6.07 13.42 0.42
N GLY A 13 5.37 13.03 1.48
CA GLY A 13 5.94 13.00 2.83
C GLY A 13 5.31 11.96 3.75
N THR A 14 3.99 12.06 3.95
CA THR A 14 3.29 11.19 4.93
C THR A 14 3.24 9.73 4.49
N ALA A 15 3.07 9.46 3.19
CA ALA A 15 3.08 8.09 2.67
C ALA A 15 4.45 7.41 2.85
N GLN A 16 5.54 8.18 2.72
CA GLN A 16 6.90 7.68 2.90
C GLN A 16 7.19 7.35 4.37
N GLN A 17 6.75 8.20 5.29
CA GLN A 17 6.88 7.93 6.74
C GLN A 17 6.15 6.64 7.14
N ILE A 18 4.95 6.40 6.59
CA ILE A 18 4.19 5.17 6.89
C ILE A 18 4.85 3.93 6.24
N LEU A 19 5.49 4.08 5.07
CA LEU A 19 6.30 3.01 4.47
C LEU A 19 7.53 2.70 5.33
N ASP A 20 8.21 3.73 5.85
CA ASP A 20 9.40 3.60 6.69
C ASP A 20 9.10 3.00 8.08
N GLU A 21 7.85 3.10 8.55
CA GLU A 21 7.34 2.44 9.77
C GLU A 21 7.09 0.93 9.62
N GLY A 22 7.40 0.34 8.46
CA GLY A 22 7.32 -1.11 8.23
C GLY A 22 5.99 -1.57 7.62
N VAL A 23 5.28 -0.68 6.92
CA VAL A 23 4.10 -1.08 6.15
C VAL A 23 4.51 -1.94 4.96
N GLN A 24 4.03 -3.18 4.95
CA GLN A 24 4.40 -4.21 3.98
C GLN A 24 3.81 -3.98 2.57
N GLY A 25 2.90 -3.00 2.39
CA GLY A 25 2.47 -2.61 1.05
C GLY A 25 1.61 -1.34 1.01
N PHE A 26 1.65 -0.68 -0.15
CA PHE A 26 0.93 0.56 -0.42
C PHE A 26 0.20 0.46 -1.77
N VAL A 27 -1.03 0.99 -1.83
CA VAL A 27 -1.84 1.10 -3.05
C VAL A 27 -2.40 2.52 -3.19
N HIS A 28 -2.13 3.17 -4.32
CA HIS A 28 -2.61 4.53 -4.61
C HIS A 28 -4.06 4.49 -5.09
N LYS A 29 -4.94 5.34 -4.55
CA LYS A 29 -6.26 5.57 -5.13
C LYS A 29 -6.19 6.60 -6.27
N PRO A 30 -6.95 6.42 -7.35
CA PRO A 30 -7.82 5.26 -7.63
C PRO A 30 -6.99 4.05 -8.10
N PHE A 31 -7.34 2.85 -7.62
CA PHE A 31 -6.73 1.59 -8.05
C PHE A 31 -7.77 0.69 -8.70
N SER A 32 -7.31 -0.24 -9.53
CA SER A 32 -8.15 -1.31 -10.06
C SER A 32 -8.25 -2.48 -9.09
N ILE A 33 -9.28 -3.34 -9.24
CA ILE A 33 -9.42 -4.55 -8.43
C ILE A 33 -8.26 -5.54 -8.66
N THR A 34 -7.72 -5.57 -9.88
CA THR A 34 -6.55 -6.39 -10.24
C THR A 34 -5.32 -5.94 -9.46
N GLU A 35 -5.05 -4.63 -9.44
CA GLU A 35 -3.92 -4.05 -8.72
C GLU A 35 -4.01 -4.28 -7.21
N LEU A 36 -5.20 -4.12 -6.63
CA LEU A 36 -5.41 -4.47 -5.22
C LEU A 36 -5.13 -5.95 -4.95
N SER A 37 -5.60 -6.84 -5.81
CA SER A 37 -5.45 -8.29 -5.65
C SER A 37 -3.98 -8.72 -5.70
N GLU A 38 -3.19 -8.14 -6.61
CA GLU A 38 -1.75 -8.39 -6.71
C GLU A 38 -1.01 -7.91 -5.46
N LYS A 39 -1.34 -6.72 -4.95
CA LYS A 39 -0.71 -6.18 -3.74
C LYS A 39 -1.05 -6.99 -2.49
N VAL A 40 -2.32 -7.41 -2.36
CA VAL A 40 -2.74 -8.29 -1.26
C VAL A 40 -2.00 -9.61 -1.32
N ARG A 41 -1.90 -10.23 -2.51
CA ARG A 41 -1.15 -11.48 -2.68
C ARG A 41 0.31 -11.33 -2.27
N LYS A 42 0.98 -10.27 -2.74
CA LYS A 42 2.37 -10.00 -2.39
C LYS A 42 2.57 -9.87 -0.88
N VAL A 43 1.71 -9.09 -0.22
CA VAL A 43 1.74 -8.93 1.24
C VAL A 43 1.50 -10.26 1.95
N LEU A 44 0.61 -11.13 1.43
CA LEU A 44 0.29 -12.43 2.03
C LEU A 44 1.37 -13.51 1.79
N GLU A 45 2.20 -13.40 0.76
CA GLU A 45 3.26 -14.37 0.45
C GLU A 45 4.61 -14.07 1.14
N GLU A 46 4.89 -12.81 1.53
CA GLU A 46 6.08 -12.41 2.34
C GLU A 46 5.89 -12.63 3.85
#